data_AF-A0A242MXI7-F1
#
_entry.id   AF-A0A242MXI7-F1
#
_cell.length_a   1.000
_cell.length_b   1.000
_cell.length_c   1.000
_cell.angle_alpha   90.00
_cell.angle_beta   90.00
_cell.angle_gamma   90.00
#
_symmetry.space_group_name_H-M   'P 1'
#
loop_
_entity.id
_entity.type
_entity.pdbx_description
1 polymer ?
#
loop_
_entity_poly.entity_id
_entity_poly.type
_entity_poly.pdbx_seq_one_letter_code
_entity_poly.pdbx_strand_id
1 'polypeptide(L)'
;MRCLKGVLIALSFLGMTTGTHAQSTTELPFETHAAFFSAEVGLPVAIDPQVFVIDNDAAAAVGAQGILHIVGLRNARVSDSPVLPVYSAIRKPLHMNLGQWLGARGAARLTPLSDGRETVAVQLAGLVPGARYSLFENHFDQQPIGFSPLDDTGIKNTFKADSSGAARVTVTAPKVLTHENAILVVYHSDGLAHGKLRGRIGRDAHHQLIARVP
;
A
#
# COMPACT_ATOMS: atom_id res chain seq x y z
N MET A 1 -15.91 27.30 78.08
CA MET A 1 -14.97 26.52 77.24
C MET A 1 -15.79 25.48 76.49
N ARG A 2 -16.06 25.71 75.19
CA ARG A 2 -15.60 24.90 74.02
C ARG A 2 -15.79 23.39 74.27
N CYS A 3 -16.59 22.63 73.50
CA CYS A 3 -16.40 22.47 72.07
C CYS A 3 -17.61 21.82 71.36
N LEU A 4 -17.86 22.34 70.16
CA LEU A 4 -18.75 21.90 69.10
C LEU A 4 -18.15 20.69 68.35
N LYS A 5 -18.89 19.60 68.09
CA LYS A 5 -18.68 18.62 67.00
C LYS A 5 -20.03 17.91 66.76
N GLY A 6 -20.71 17.96 65.62
CA GLY A 6 -20.27 18.05 64.23
C GLY A 6 -20.78 16.79 63.53
N VAL A 7 -22.00 16.83 62.98
CA VAL A 7 -22.62 15.73 62.24
C VAL A 7 -21.89 15.58 60.89
N LEU A 8 -21.30 14.41 60.63
CA LEU A 8 -20.72 14.08 59.33
C LEU A 8 -21.79 13.38 58.49
N ILE A 9 -22.26 14.05 57.44
CA ILE A 9 -23.01 13.43 56.34
C ILE A 9 -21.97 12.96 55.32
N ALA A 10 -21.81 11.65 55.17
CA ALA A 10 -20.97 11.07 54.13
C ALA A 10 -21.75 11.04 52.81
N LEU A 11 -21.43 11.95 51.90
CA LEU A 11 -21.94 11.96 50.53
C LEU A 11 -21.02 11.09 49.66
N SER A 12 -21.48 9.89 49.32
CA SER A 12 -20.78 8.98 48.42
C SER A 12 -20.90 9.48 46.98
N PHE A 13 -19.89 10.17 46.47
CA PHE A 13 -19.76 10.43 45.04
C PHE A 13 -19.35 9.13 44.33
N LEU A 14 -20.29 8.47 43.65
CA LEU A 14 -19.96 7.50 42.62
C LEU A 14 -19.29 8.27 41.46
N GLY A 15 -17.97 8.18 41.38
CA GLY A 15 -17.22 8.58 40.19
C GLY A 15 -17.60 7.64 39.05
N MET A 16 -18.41 8.11 38.10
CA MET A 16 -18.54 7.45 36.81
C MET A 16 -17.24 7.64 36.05
N THR A 17 -16.38 6.63 36.08
CA THR A 17 -15.29 6.51 35.13
C THR A 17 -15.91 6.24 33.76
N THR A 18 -16.04 7.28 32.93
CA THR A 18 -16.28 7.08 31.50
C THR A 18 -15.09 6.32 30.95
N GLY A 19 -15.27 5.03 30.72
CA GLY A 19 -14.28 4.20 30.04
C GLY A 19 -14.03 4.80 28.67
N THR A 20 -12.87 5.44 28.50
CA THR A 20 -12.33 5.75 27.19
C THR A 20 -12.01 4.42 26.53
N HIS A 21 -12.91 3.92 25.68
CA HIS A 21 -12.56 2.85 24.76
C HIS A 21 -11.43 3.38 23.87
N ALA A 22 -10.21 2.91 24.11
CA ALA A 22 -9.10 3.17 23.21
C ALA A 22 -9.50 2.64 21.82
N GLN A 23 -9.48 3.52 20.81
CA GLN A 23 -9.70 3.10 19.42
C GLN A 23 -8.65 2.05 19.06
N SER A 24 -9.11 0.82 18.79
CA SER A 24 -8.25 -0.30 18.42
C SER A 24 -7.47 0.08 17.17
N THR A 25 -6.15 0.10 17.30
CA THR A 25 -5.24 0.40 16.20
C THR A 25 -4.75 -0.92 15.63
N THR A 26 -4.89 -1.10 14.31
CA THR A 26 -4.41 -2.28 13.60
C THR A 26 -3.12 -1.94 12.86
N GLU A 27 -2.10 -2.79 12.97
CA GLU A 27 -0.85 -2.63 12.23
C GLU A 27 -0.73 -3.73 11.16
N LEU A 28 -0.49 -3.33 9.92
CA LEU A 28 -0.44 -4.20 8.75
C LEU A 28 0.95 -4.11 8.12
N PRO A 29 1.75 -5.19 8.11
CA PRO A 29 2.99 -5.20 7.36
C PRO A 29 2.68 -5.19 5.86
N PHE A 30 3.48 -4.44 5.10
CA PHE A 30 3.49 -4.57 3.65
C PHE A 30 4.35 -5.76 3.24
N GLU A 31 3.87 -6.51 2.25
CA GLU A 31 4.68 -7.42 1.44
C GLU A 31 4.83 -6.86 0.02
N THR A 32 5.73 -7.46 -0.78
CA THR A 32 5.83 -7.10 -2.20
C THR A 32 4.61 -7.59 -2.96
N HIS A 33 4.15 -6.81 -3.93
CA HIS A 33 3.05 -7.23 -4.80
C HIS A 33 3.42 -8.50 -5.59
N ALA A 34 4.71 -8.73 -5.90
CA ALA A 34 5.19 -9.97 -6.49
C ALA A 34 4.91 -11.21 -5.62
N ALA A 35 5.23 -11.14 -4.33
CA ALA A 35 5.03 -12.22 -3.38
C ALA A 35 3.53 -12.52 -3.22
N PHE A 36 2.74 -11.48 -2.96
CA PHE A 36 1.29 -11.58 -2.84
C PHE A 36 0.64 -12.22 -4.07
N PHE A 37 0.90 -11.66 -5.26
CA PHE A 37 0.30 -12.16 -6.50
C PHE A 37 0.71 -13.60 -6.81
N SER A 38 1.98 -13.94 -6.61
CA SER A 38 2.48 -15.30 -6.88
C SER A 38 1.85 -16.33 -5.95
N ALA A 39 1.63 -15.98 -4.68
CA ALA A 39 0.95 -16.81 -3.72
C ALA A 39 -0.54 -16.97 -4.06
N GLU A 40 -1.21 -15.88 -4.44
CA GLU A 40 -2.64 -15.87 -4.78
C GLU A 40 -2.95 -16.72 -6.02
N VAL A 41 -2.11 -16.66 -7.05
CA VAL A 41 -2.31 -17.41 -8.29
C VAL A 41 -1.72 -18.84 -8.22
N GLY A 42 -0.89 -19.13 -7.23
CA GLY A 42 -0.28 -20.47 -7.07
C GLY A 42 0.68 -20.83 -8.21
N LEU A 43 1.46 -19.85 -8.70
CA LEU A 43 2.36 -20.06 -9.83
C LEU A 43 3.55 -20.96 -9.46
N PRO A 44 4.00 -21.88 -10.35
CA PRO A 44 5.14 -22.74 -10.08
C PRO A 44 6.47 -21.96 -9.98
N VAL A 45 6.54 -20.81 -10.65
CA VAL A 45 7.65 -19.86 -10.55
C VAL A 45 7.06 -18.52 -10.15
N ALA A 46 7.46 -18.01 -8.99
CA ALA A 46 7.02 -16.71 -8.51
C ALA A 46 7.53 -15.60 -9.44
N ILE A 47 6.62 -14.71 -9.84
CA ILE A 47 6.90 -13.58 -10.72
C ILE A 47 6.44 -12.27 -10.08
N ASP A 48 7.04 -11.18 -10.53
CA ASP A 48 6.44 -9.86 -10.40
C ASP A 48 5.57 -9.59 -11.63
N PRO A 49 4.25 -9.37 -11.47
CA PRO A 49 3.37 -9.13 -12.61
C PRO A 49 3.53 -7.73 -13.22
N GLN A 50 4.21 -6.80 -12.55
CA GLN A 50 4.22 -5.36 -12.85
C GLN A 50 5.49 -4.87 -13.53
N VAL A 51 6.61 -5.59 -13.39
CA VAL A 51 7.90 -5.22 -13.98
C VAL A 51 8.49 -6.33 -14.83
N PHE A 52 9.33 -5.94 -15.78
CA PHE A 52 9.86 -6.80 -16.82
C PHE A 52 11.39 -6.78 -16.82
N VAL A 53 11.99 -7.89 -17.24
CA VAL A 53 13.42 -8.00 -17.53
C VAL A 53 13.62 -8.36 -19.01
N ILE A 54 14.81 -8.08 -19.53
CA ILE A 54 15.17 -8.45 -20.91
C ILE A 54 15.26 -9.97 -21.01
N ASP A 55 14.58 -10.50 -22.02
CA ASP A 55 14.67 -11.88 -22.47
C ASP A 55 14.47 -11.87 -23.98
N ASN A 56 15.56 -11.96 -24.75
CA ASN A 56 15.55 -11.72 -26.19
C ASN A 56 14.68 -12.72 -26.96
N ASP A 57 14.40 -13.88 -26.37
CA ASP A 57 13.58 -14.93 -27.00
C ASP A 57 12.10 -14.81 -26.64
N ALA A 58 11.74 -13.92 -25.70
CA ALA A 58 10.36 -13.74 -25.27
C ALA A 58 9.52 -13.03 -26.36
N ALA A 59 8.42 -13.67 -26.76
CA ALA A 59 7.42 -13.06 -27.63
C ALA A 59 6.64 -11.94 -26.93
N ALA A 60 6.03 -11.04 -27.70
CA ALA A 60 5.02 -10.13 -27.16
C ALA A 60 3.79 -10.94 -26.71
N ALA A 61 3.25 -10.63 -25.53
CA ALA A 61 2.10 -11.33 -24.99
C ALA A 61 1.28 -10.43 -24.05
N VAL A 62 0.05 -10.85 -23.78
CA VAL A 62 -0.73 -10.35 -22.65
C VAL A 62 -0.31 -11.16 -21.43
N GLY A 63 0.45 -10.53 -20.55
CA GLY A 63 0.96 -11.13 -19.33
C GLY A 63 -0.06 -11.12 -18.19
N ALA A 64 0.46 -11.33 -16.98
CA ALA A 64 -0.32 -11.27 -15.75
C ALA A 64 -1.10 -9.95 -15.62
N GLN A 65 -2.28 -10.01 -14.98
CA GLN A 65 -3.16 -8.87 -14.75
C GLN A 65 -3.57 -8.09 -16.04
N GLY A 66 -3.52 -8.77 -17.20
CA GLY A 66 -3.93 -8.19 -18.49
C GLY A 66 -2.92 -7.22 -19.09
N ILE A 67 -1.67 -7.20 -18.61
CA ILE A 67 -0.65 -6.25 -19.06
C ILE A 67 -0.03 -6.74 -20.38
N LEU A 68 -0.26 -6.01 -21.46
CA LEU A 68 0.41 -6.26 -22.74
C LEU A 68 1.87 -5.79 -22.70
N HIS A 69 2.81 -6.70 -22.96
CA HIS A 69 4.23 -6.39 -23.11
C HIS A 69 4.77 -6.69 -24.51
N ILE A 70 5.80 -5.95 -24.91
CA ILE A 70 6.45 -6.10 -26.21
C ILE A 70 7.40 -7.31 -26.23
N VAL A 71 7.86 -7.66 -27.45
CA VAL A 71 8.90 -8.66 -27.68
C VAL A 71 10.20 -8.33 -26.96
N GLY A 72 10.94 -9.37 -26.55
CA GLY A 72 12.22 -9.26 -25.86
C GLY A 72 12.10 -8.92 -24.38
N LEU A 73 10.89 -9.05 -23.80
CA LEU A 73 10.60 -8.84 -22.39
C LEU A 73 9.79 -10.00 -21.84
N ARG A 74 10.07 -10.37 -20.60
CA ARG A 74 9.22 -11.22 -19.78
C ARG A 74 9.03 -10.58 -18.41
N ASN A 75 7.97 -10.98 -17.69
CA ASN A 75 7.85 -10.63 -16.28
C ASN A 75 9.12 -11.03 -15.52
N ALA A 76 9.54 -10.16 -14.60
CA ALA A 76 10.63 -10.49 -13.68
C ALA A 76 10.21 -11.68 -12.80
N ARG A 77 11.14 -12.60 -12.55
CA ARG A 77 10.95 -13.69 -11.59
C ARG A 77 11.51 -13.23 -10.26
N VAL A 78 10.88 -13.64 -9.16
CA VAL A 78 11.41 -13.32 -7.81
C VAL A 78 12.80 -13.92 -7.60
N SER A 79 13.10 -15.03 -8.29
CA SER A 79 14.40 -15.71 -8.26
C SER A 79 15.42 -15.20 -9.30
N ASP A 80 15.07 -14.22 -10.13
CA ASP A 80 16.02 -13.62 -11.05
C ASP A 80 17.16 -12.92 -10.28
N SER A 81 18.31 -12.72 -10.95
CA SER A 81 19.45 -12.03 -10.35
C SER A 81 19.05 -10.62 -9.88
N PRO A 82 19.35 -10.24 -8.62
CA PRO A 82 18.88 -8.96 -8.06
C PRO A 82 19.53 -7.74 -8.72
N VAL A 83 20.63 -7.92 -9.46
CA VAL A 83 21.29 -6.81 -10.18
C VAL A 83 20.71 -6.57 -11.57
N LEU A 84 19.74 -7.39 -12.04
CA LEU A 84 19.12 -7.18 -13.34
C LEU A 84 18.34 -5.87 -13.37
N PRO A 85 18.52 -5.03 -14.41
CA PRO A 85 17.70 -3.85 -14.62
C PRO A 85 16.23 -4.25 -14.85
N VAL A 86 15.30 -3.45 -14.31
CA VAL A 86 13.87 -3.63 -14.53
C VAL A 86 13.29 -2.57 -15.48
N TYR A 87 12.29 -2.99 -16.25
CA TYR A 87 11.65 -2.22 -17.30
C TYR A 87 10.14 -2.24 -17.16
N SER A 88 9.49 -1.26 -17.77
CA SER A 88 8.06 -1.34 -18.07
C SER A 88 7.79 -2.30 -19.23
N ALA A 89 6.52 -2.62 -19.46
CA ALA A 89 6.03 -3.49 -20.52
C ALA A 89 6.37 -3.01 -21.95
N ILE A 90 6.83 -1.76 -22.10
CA ILE A 90 7.26 -1.16 -23.37
C ILE A 90 8.77 -0.88 -23.41
N ARG A 91 9.56 -1.55 -22.56
CA ARG A 91 11.02 -1.41 -22.48
C ARG A 91 11.48 0.00 -22.08
N LYS A 92 10.64 0.76 -21.39
CA LYS A 92 11.11 1.98 -20.72
C LYS A 92 11.89 1.55 -19.48
N PRO A 93 13.16 1.94 -19.30
CA PRO A 93 13.90 1.65 -18.08
C PRO A 93 13.18 2.29 -16.88
N LEU A 94 13.09 1.55 -15.77
CA LEU A 94 12.61 2.09 -14.50
C LEU A 94 13.76 2.66 -13.63
N HIS A 95 14.98 2.67 -14.18
CA HIS A 95 16.19 3.22 -13.55
C HIS A 95 16.51 2.62 -12.17
N MET A 96 16.16 1.36 -11.97
CA MET A 96 16.53 0.56 -10.81
C MET A 96 16.77 -0.90 -11.22
N ASN A 97 17.38 -1.67 -10.32
CA ASN A 97 17.50 -3.12 -10.47
C ASN A 97 16.41 -3.87 -9.71
N LEU A 98 16.29 -5.17 -9.96
CA LEU A 98 15.26 -6.01 -9.36
C LEU A 98 15.36 -6.09 -7.83
N GLY A 99 16.57 -6.12 -7.28
CA GLY A 99 16.79 -6.14 -5.84
C GLY A 99 16.32 -4.85 -5.16
N GLN A 100 16.50 -3.70 -5.81
CA GLN A 100 15.94 -2.43 -5.36
C GLN A 100 14.41 -2.43 -5.44
N TRP A 101 13.84 -2.95 -6.53
CA TRP A 101 12.39 -3.05 -6.71
C TRP A 101 11.72 -3.92 -5.64
N LEU A 102 12.25 -5.13 -5.42
CA LEU A 102 11.73 -6.10 -4.45
C LEU A 102 12.16 -5.81 -3.00
N GLY A 103 13.11 -4.89 -2.80
CA GLY A 103 13.61 -4.50 -1.47
C GLY A 103 12.77 -3.43 -0.76
N ALA A 104 11.76 -2.88 -1.44
CA ALA A 104 10.82 -1.95 -0.83
C ALA A 104 10.02 -2.64 0.30
N ARG A 105 9.74 -1.89 1.37
CA ARG A 105 9.09 -2.43 2.58
C ARG A 105 8.38 -1.33 3.36
N GLY A 106 7.50 -1.75 4.28
CA GLY A 106 6.86 -0.82 5.19
C GLY A 106 5.77 -1.44 6.04
N ALA A 107 5.02 -0.58 6.72
CA ALA A 107 3.81 -0.94 7.43
C ALA A 107 2.75 0.16 7.32
N ALA A 108 1.48 -0.22 7.42
CA ALA A 108 0.35 0.67 7.59
C ALA A 108 -0.21 0.54 9.01
N ARG A 109 -0.68 1.65 9.56
CA ARG A 109 -1.41 1.71 10.82
C ARG A 109 -2.80 2.25 10.55
N LEU A 110 -3.81 1.46 10.93
CA LEU A 110 -5.22 1.79 10.77
C LEU A 110 -5.79 2.21 12.12
N THR A 111 -6.47 3.35 12.13
CA THR A 111 -7.14 3.87 13.32
C THR A 111 -8.54 4.34 12.92
N PRO A 112 -9.59 3.56 13.25
CA PRO A 112 -10.98 3.96 13.01
C PRO A 112 -11.29 5.28 13.69
N LEU A 113 -12.04 6.15 13.02
CA LEU A 113 -12.53 7.43 13.54
C LEU A 113 -13.98 7.28 14.03
N SER A 114 -14.40 8.17 14.92
CA SER A 114 -15.76 8.13 15.51
C SER A 114 -16.88 8.42 14.51
N ASP A 115 -16.55 8.94 13.33
CA ASP A 115 -17.49 9.26 12.25
C ASP A 115 -17.56 8.17 11.16
N GLY A 116 -16.98 7.00 11.41
CA GLY A 116 -17.00 5.84 10.49
C GLY A 116 -15.91 5.86 9.42
N ARG A 117 -15.09 6.91 9.36
CA ARG A 117 -13.88 6.96 8.52
C ARG A 117 -12.71 6.26 9.20
N GLU A 118 -11.57 6.17 8.51
CA GLU A 118 -10.37 5.57 9.08
C GLU A 118 -9.12 6.37 8.73
N THR A 119 -8.28 6.63 9.73
CA THR A 119 -6.95 7.18 9.49
C THR A 119 -6.00 6.05 9.11
N VAL A 120 -5.34 6.19 7.97
CA VAL A 120 -4.33 5.27 7.50
C VAL A 120 -2.98 5.98 7.49
N ALA A 121 -2.09 5.61 8.41
CA ALA A 121 -0.72 6.11 8.48
C ALA A 121 0.24 5.05 7.94
N VAL A 122 0.95 5.36 6.85
CA VAL A 122 1.86 4.48 6.13
C VAL A 122 3.30 4.95 6.32
N GLN A 123 4.20 4.01 6.59
CA GLN A 123 5.64 4.22 6.66
C GLN A 123 6.35 3.27 5.70
N LEU A 124 7.15 3.81 4.79
CA LEU A 124 7.81 3.06 3.72
C LEU A 124 9.31 3.34 3.70
N ALA A 125 10.09 2.38 3.22
CA ALA A 125 11.51 2.49 2.97
C ALA A 125 11.91 1.64 1.75
N GLY A 126 13.07 1.93 1.15
CA GLY A 126 13.55 1.24 -0.04
C GLY A 126 12.81 1.64 -1.31
N LEU A 127 12.14 2.80 -1.31
CA LEU A 127 11.53 3.39 -2.49
C LEU A 127 12.59 4.07 -3.36
N VAL A 128 12.25 4.36 -4.61
CA VAL A 128 13.11 5.18 -5.49
C VAL A 128 13.14 6.62 -4.94
N PRO A 129 14.33 7.18 -4.61
CA PRO A 129 14.42 8.53 -4.08
C PRO A 129 13.79 9.58 -4.99
N GLY A 130 12.98 10.48 -4.43
CA GLY A 130 12.31 11.56 -5.16
C GLY A 130 11.18 11.13 -6.12
N ALA A 131 10.97 9.82 -6.31
CA ALA A 131 9.92 9.30 -7.17
C ALA A 131 8.54 9.49 -6.56
N ARG A 132 7.52 9.44 -7.43
CA ARG A 132 6.13 9.61 -7.07
C ARG A 132 5.43 8.28 -6.88
N TYR A 133 4.60 8.23 -5.85
CA TYR A 133 3.82 7.08 -5.45
C TYR A 133 2.39 7.48 -5.10
N SER A 134 1.49 6.52 -5.04
CA SER A 134 0.14 6.71 -4.50
C SER A 134 -0.38 5.51 -3.73
N LEU A 135 -1.30 5.76 -2.80
CA LEU A 135 -2.05 4.74 -2.08
C LEU A 135 -3.42 4.49 -2.73
N PHE A 136 -3.74 3.22 -2.93
CA PHE A 136 -5.05 2.75 -3.41
C PHE A 136 -5.63 1.72 -2.45
N GLU A 137 -6.95 1.69 -2.34
CA GLU A 137 -7.69 0.56 -1.79
C GLU A 137 -7.93 -0.45 -2.93
N ASN A 138 -7.59 -1.70 -2.67
CA ASN A 138 -7.92 -2.85 -3.51
C ASN A 138 -9.20 -3.51 -2.96
N HIS A 139 -10.18 -3.82 -3.81
CA HIS A 139 -11.50 -4.35 -3.46
C HIS A 139 -11.64 -5.79 -3.95
N PHE A 140 -11.39 -6.77 -3.08
CA PHE A 140 -11.44 -8.20 -3.42
C PHE A 140 -12.86 -8.77 -3.49
N ASP A 141 -13.85 -8.06 -2.94
CA ASP A 141 -15.27 -8.34 -3.01
C ASP A 141 -15.89 -8.02 -4.39
N GLN A 142 -15.15 -7.34 -5.27
CA GLN A 142 -15.61 -6.93 -6.60
C GLN A 142 -15.09 -7.87 -7.71
N GLN A 143 -15.89 -8.04 -8.76
CA GLN A 143 -15.51 -8.80 -9.96
C GLN A 143 -15.81 -7.98 -11.24
N PRO A 144 -14.77 -7.55 -12.00
CA PRO A 144 -13.34 -7.71 -11.71
C PRO A 144 -12.92 -6.96 -10.44
N ILE A 145 -11.78 -7.34 -9.86
CA ILE A 145 -11.19 -6.68 -8.68
C ILE A 145 -11.13 -5.17 -8.90
N GLY A 146 -11.67 -4.42 -7.95
CA GLY A 146 -11.80 -2.98 -8.01
C GLY A 146 -10.65 -2.24 -7.35
N PHE A 147 -10.47 -0.96 -7.74
CA PHE A 147 -9.47 -0.09 -7.14
C PHE A 147 -9.99 1.33 -7.02
N SER A 148 -9.87 1.92 -5.83
CA SER A 148 -10.17 3.34 -5.58
C SER A 148 -8.95 4.01 -4.94
N PRO A 149 -8.73 5.32 -5.16
CA PRO A 149 -7.72 6.03 -4.37
C PRO A 149 -8.08 5.90 -2.89
N LEU A 150 -7.08 5.70 -2.03
CA LEU A 150 -7.34 5.39 -0.62
C LEU A 150 -8.06 6.51 0.14
N ASP A 151 -8.00 7.74 -0.37
CA ASP A 151 -8.70 8.91 0.17
C ASP A 151 -10.00 9.25 -0.59
N ASP A 152 -10.48 8.35 -1.46
CA ASP A 152 -11.64 8.46 -2.38
C ASP A 152 -11.54 9.56 -3.47
N THR A 153 -10.89 10.68 -3.15
CA THR A 153 -10.80 11.84 -4.02
C THR A 153 -9.62 11.77 -4.99
N GLY A 154 -8.55 11.04 -4.66
CA GLY A 154 -7.32 10.99 -5.43
C GLY A 154 -6.42 12.23 -5.25
N ILE A 155 -6.61 13.00 -4.17
CA ILE A 155 -5.90 14.27 -3.96
C ILE A 155 -4.74 14.10 -2.99
N LYS A 156 -4.99 13.50 -1.83
CA LYS A 156 -4.04 13.30 -0.73
C LYS A 156 -3.38 11.92 -0.79
N ASN A 157 -3.84 11.02 -1.65
CA ASN A 157 -3.28 9.68 -1.76
C ASN A 157 -1.90 9.63 -2.45
N THR A 158 -1.47 10.71 -3.09
CA THR A 158 -0.21 10.78 -3.84
C THR A 158 0.88 11.47 -3.05
N PHE A 159 2.09 10.91 -3.07
CA PHE A 159 3.25 11.40 -2.32
C PHE A 159 4.55 11.20 -3.11
N LYS A 160 5.65 11.75 -2.59
CA LYS A 160 7.00 11.47 -3.08
C LYS A 160 7.82 10.79 -1.99
N ALA A 161 8.69 9.86 -2.39
CA ALA A 161 9.75 9.40 -1.51
C ALA A 161 10.77 10.53 -1.29
N ASP A 162 11.34 10.60 -0.10
CA ASP A 162 12.43 11.53 0.20
C ASP A 162 13.76 11.11 -0.46
N SER A 163 14.83 11.85 -0.22
CA SER A 163 16.16 11.58 -0.77
C SER A 163 16.79 10.27 -0.28
N SER A 164 16.29 9.69 0.82
CA SER A 164 16.72 8.41 1.35
C SER A 164 15.89 7.23 0.83
N GLY A 165 14.87 7.49 0.02
CA GLY A 165 13.92 6.46 -0.42
C GLY A 165 12.91 6.06 0.66
N ALA A 166 12.65 6.95 1.63
CA ALA A 166 11.63 6.75 2.66
C ALA A 166 10.40 7.62 2.39
N ALA A 167 9.26 7.22 2.95
CA ALA A 167 8.04 8.04 2.94
C ALA A 167 7.21 7.81 4.20
N ARG A 168 6.57 8.87 4.69
CA ARG A 168 5.55 8.82 5.74
C ARG A 168 4.33 9.56 5.22
N VAL A 169 3.19 8.88 5.19
CA VAL A 169 1.98 9.40 4.56
C VAL A 169 0.81 9.09 5.48
N THR A 170 -0.04 10.08 5.73
CA THR A 170 -1.29 9.88 6.46
C THR A 170 -2.43 10.32 5.57
N VAL A 171 -3.37 9.42 5.32
CA VAL A 171 -4.62 9.71 4.60
C VAL A 171 -5.82 9.33 5.46
N THR A 172 -6.99 9.82 5.08
CA THR A 172 -8.25 9.42 5.69
C THR A 172 -9.06 8.66 4.65
N ALA A 173 -9.29 7.37 4.88
CA ALA A 173 -10.20 6.57 4.08
C ALA A 173 -11.65 6.94 4.42
N PRO A 174 -12.58 6.89 3.44
CA PRO A 174 -13.97 7.28 3.64
C PRO A 174 -14.76 6.31 4.53
N LYS A 175 -14.21 5.11 4.76
CA LYS A 175 -14.77 4.03 5.56
C LYS A 175 -13.65 3.28 6.29
N VAL A 176 -14.01 2.55 7.34
CA VAL A 176 -13.13 1.53 7.95
C VAL A 176 -12.88 0.41 6.94
N LEU A 177 -11.61 0.07 6.71
CA LEU A 177 -11.22 -1.03 5.84
C LEU A 177 -11.51 -2.38 6.50
N THR A 178 -11.91 -3.36 5.70
CA THR A 178 -12.25 -4.73 6.16
C THR A 178 -11.36 -5.75 5.47
N HIS A 179 -11.49 -7.03 5.85
CA HIS A 179 -10.82 -8.17 5.21
C HIS A 179 -11.05 -8.31 3.68
N GLU A 180 -12.05 -7.62 3.15
CA GLU A 180 -12.32 -7.50 1.71
C GLU A 180 -11.35 -6.54 1.01
N ASN A 181 -10.53 -5.81 1.78
CA ASN A 181 -9.69 -4.73 1.29
C ASN A 181 -8.19 -5.01 1.48
N ALA A 182 -7.39 -4.37 0.64
CA ALA A 182 -5.96 -4.19 0.89
C ALA A 182 -5.51 -2.78 0.54
N ILE A 183 -4.43 -2.35 1.18
CA ILE A 183 -3.76 -1.10 0.86
C ILE A 183 -2.67 -1.39 -0.16
N LEU A 184 -2.67 -0.64 -1.25
CA LEU A 184 -1.77 -0.84 -2.37
C LEU A 184 -0.89 0.40 -2.58
N VAL A 185 0.42 0.19 -2.65
CA VAL A 185 1.39 1.23 -3.02
C VAL A 185 1.70 1.10 -4.51
N VAL A 186 1.42 2.17 -5.26
CA VAL A 186 1.66 2.23 -6.71
C VAL A 186 2.80 3.21 -6.99
N TYR A 187 3.83 2.74 -7.69
CA TYR A 187 4.93 3.55 -8.21
C TYR A 187 4.55 4.16 -9.57
N HIS A 188 4.77 5.46 -9.75
CA HIS A 188 4.52 6.18 -11.00
C HIS A 188 5.83 6.51 -11.72
N SER A 189 6.19 5.69 -12.71
CA SER A 189 7.43 5.81 -13.49
C SER A 189 7.42 6.92 -14.54
N ASP A 190 6.29 7.59 -14.73
CA ASP A 190 6.17 8.87 -15.45
C ASP A 190 6.29 10.10 -14.54
N GLY A 191 6.31 9.91 -13.22
CA GLY A 191 6.39 10.99 -12.24
C GLY A 191 5.09 11.81 -12.09
N LEU A 192 3.98 11.36 -12.68
CA LEU A 192 2.70 12.07 -12.69
C LEU A 192 1.78 11.61 -11.56
N ALA A 193 0.94 12.53 -11.07
CA ALA A 193 -0.18 12.17 -10.20
C ALA A 193 -1.36 11.79 -11.11
N HIS A 194 -1.89 10.58 -10.93
CA HIS A 194 -2.99 10.06 -11.75
C HIS A 194 -4.38 10.27 -11.11
N GLY A 195 -4.43 10.97 -9.97
CA GLY A 195 -5.66 11.33 -9.29
C GLY A 195 -6.47 10.10 -8.86
N LYS A 196 -7.70 10.00 -9.38
CA LYS A 196 -8.60 8.86 -9.10
C LYS A 196 -8.18 7.56 -9.78
N LEU A 197 -7.29 7.62 -10.76
CA LEU A 197 -6.81 6.45 -11.49
C LEU A 197 -5.41 6.06 -11.00
N ARG A 198 -5.08 4.77 -11.11
CA ARG A 198 -3.73 4.28 -10.80
C ARG A 198 -2.70 4.64 -11.88
N GLY A 199 -3.14 5.04 -13.07
CA GLY A 199 -2.30 5.09 -14.27
C GLY A 199 -2.43 3.83 -15.12
N ARG A 200 -1.62 3.71 -16.17
CA ARG A 200 -1.57 2.55 -17.07
C ARG A 200 -0.61 1.52 -16.48
N ILE A 201 -1.22 0.54 -15.81
CA ILE A 201 -0.52 -0.55 -15.12
C ILE A 201 0.48 -1.26 -16.05
N GLY A 202 1.69 -1.47 -15.57
CA GLY A 202 2.80 -2.07 -16.29
C GLY A 202 3.51 -1.15 -17.29
N ARG A 203 2.98 0.04 -17.59
CA ARG A 203 3.59 1.01 -18.54
C ARG A 203 4.17 2.23 -17.84
N ASP A 204 3.34 2.94 -17.10
CA ASP A 204 3.71 4.15 -16.34
C ASP A 204 3.38 4.05 -14.85
N ALA A 205 2.57 3.08 -14.46
CA ALA A 205 2.23 2.77 -13.08
C ALA A 205 2.50 1.30 -12.75
N HIS A 206 3.03 1.04 -11.55
CA HIS A 206 3.46 -0.30 -11.13
C HIS A 206 3.07 -0.55 -9.68
N HIS A 207 2.28 -1.57 -9.42
CA HIS A 207 1.98 -1.99 -8.04
C HIS A 207 3.26 -2.55 -7.39
N GLN A 208 3.72 -1.95 -6.31
CA GLN A 208 4.98 -2.37 -5.67
C GLN A 208 4.76 -3.13 -4.37
N LEU A 209 3.90 -2.60 -3.50
CA LEU A 209 3.62 -3.17 -2.18
C LEU A 209 2.12 -3.33 -1.96
N ILE A 210 1.76 -4.32 -1.15
CA ILE A 210 0.38 -4.56 -0.73
C ILE A 210 0.33 -4.98 0.74
N ALA A 211 -0.69 -4.53 1.45
CA ALA A 211 -0.96 -4.92 2.83
C ALA A 211 -2.45 -5.31 2.93
N ARG A 212 -2.72 -6.61 3.13
CA ARG A 212 -4.08 -7.13 3.27
C ARG A 212 -4.59 -6.88 4.68
N VAL A 213 -5.83 -6.42 4.78
CA VAL A 213 -6.51 -6.31 6.07
C VAL A 213 -6.93 -7.73 6.50
N PRO A 214 -6.67 -8.14 7.75
CA PRO A 214 -7.00 -9.46 8.26
C PRO A 214 -8.51 -9.67 8.45
#